data_AF-A0A955ERL5-F1
#
_entry.id   AF-A0A955ERL5-F1
#
_cell.length_a   1.000
_cell.length_b   1.000
_cell.length_c   1.000
_cell.angle_alpha   90.00
_cell.angle_beta   90.00
_cell.angle_gamma   90.00
#
_symmetry.space_group_name_H-M   'P 1'
#
loop_
_entity.id
_entity.type
_entity.pdbx_description
1 polymer ?
#
loop_
_entity_poly.entity_id
_entity_poly.type
_entity_poly.pdbx_seq_one_letter_code
_entity_poly.pdbx_strand_id
1 'polypeptide(L)'
;MVRLIPRLSGLDRARIAPADLLRAVPDLALLAGLVVAVEMLGARSLHDGTDLLLVLAVALTVQLLVTAARHGWLPVTAACVRGVRRLGRSLRRLLEPRFALAMRPAPGVTAPQDRALAAWAPVLGVLLLAVVLLGPRLFSGLVAVRALAGTTVYLLLWSALLVLFLAPISAAAIVATRMGFEAFARGRRRWHVGLLLGALAGLAVGVLACLPGLVTVVATLWIGLGAALELRRLPPEPYRLCRRDAQGRWQVVSLTTFAIRAQVAGTLLCALIAALGQAGRLLVPQWPRPPFALTGALGLVASAACLLLAGRLGSWLLRVGGARGEIPERPLVPTLWARDGSAGLEPTWLTAARRTGWIVLRNSDPPLAGFDLVAGLDAHPRAVLEPAPDEAPEDTSFRLARRFHVVHRRAFFRGFERLFKAARPGCRPPGSGFVFAPHIRFLPGLLRDQEAPRGTGSALPRLHGPAYVTVFDARSRRYIGSVLRDLEVDVVFFEDAVSWADLKRVFGVVFECYDQRRTPLDPRWFQGLPRVRVLLQAEPAELDRDESGAPSPTDPAPALARTLVILRDRGEGDVDVDAPTPGSRRRTPAPNLA
;
A
#
# COMPACT_ATOMS: atom_id res chain seq x y z
N MET A 1 7.49 -39.84 -13.63
CA MET A 1 8.16 -39.41 -14.87
C MET A 1 9.56 -38.91 -14.51
N VAL A 2 10.51 -39.83 -14.59
CA VAL A 2 11.95 -39.61 -14.50
C VAL A 2 12.46 -39.37 -15.91
N ARG A 3 13.30 -38.33 -16.09
CA ARG A 3 14.37 -38.11 -17.10
C ARG A 3 14.55 -36.59 -17.24
N LEU A 4 15.59 -36.01 -16.65
CA LEU A 4 17.02 -35.96 -17.02
C LEU A 4 17.36 -34.57 -17.56
N ILE A 5 18.01 -33.79 -16.70
CA ILE A 5 18.87 -32.65 -17.03
C ILE A 5 20.01 -33.17 -17.92
N PRO A 6 20.45 -32.42 -18.94
CA PRO A 6 21.82 -31.91 -18.81
C PRO A 6 21.99 -30.47 -19.35
N ARG A 7 23.07 -29.83 -18.86
CA ARG A 7 23.84 -28.70 -19.44
C ARG A 7 23.48 -27.28 -19.01
N LEU A 8 24.02 -26.90 -17.85
CA LEU A 8 24.64 -25.59 -17.64
C LEU A 8 26.17 -25.75 -17.71
N SER A 9 26.68 -25.93 -18.92
CA SER A 9 28.11 -25.79 -19.26
C SER A 9 28.19 -25.48 -20.75
N GLY A 10 27.94 -24.22 -21.10
CA GLY A 10 27.80 -23.79 -22.48
C GLY A 10 27.64 -22.28 -22.60
N LEU A 11 28.56 -21.52 -22.00
CA LEU A 11 28.94 -20.24 -22.60
C LEU A 11 29.82 -20.58 -23.81
N ASP A 12 29.20 -21.18 -24.83
CA ASP A 12 29.75 -21.14 -26.17
C ASP A 12 29.81 -19.66 -26.53
N ARG A 13 31.03 -19.18 -26.80
CA ARG A 13 31.23 -17.97 -27.58
C ARG A 13 30.48 -18.22 -28.88
N ALA A 14 29.26 -17.72 -28.99
CA ALA A 14 28.46 -17.82 -30.19
C ALA A 14 29.30 -17.22 -31.32
N ARG A 15 29.95 -18.08 -32.11
CA ARG A 15 30.50 -17.68 -33.40
C ARG A 15 29.28 -17.28 -34.20
N ILE A 16 29.04 -15.98 -34.28
CA ILE A 16 28.02 -15.41 -35.15
C ILE A 16 28.33 -15.97 -36.54
N ALA A 17 27.48 -16.85 -37.04
CA ALA A 17 27.68 -17.39 -38.37
C ALA A 17 27.64 -16.21 -39.35
N PRO A 18 28.53 -16.12 -40.34
CA PRO A 18 28.50 -15.02 -41.32
C PRO A 18 27.12 -14.89 -42.03
N ALA A 19 26.36 -15.99 -42.10
CA ALA A 19 24.97 -15.99 -42.57
C ALA A 19 23.99 -15.20 -41.67
N ASP A 20 24.21 -15.13 -40.36
CA ASP A 20 23.38 -14.34 -39.43
C ASP A 20 23.69 -12.83 -39.54
N LEU A 21 24.94 -12.49 -39.86
CA LEU A 21 25.36 -11.12 -40.19
C LEU A 21 24.68 -10.61 -41.47
N LEU A 22 24.57 -11.46 -42.49
CA LEU A 22 23.86 -11.13 -43.74
C LEU A 22 22.35 -10.91 -43.54
N ARG A 23 21.71 -11.66 -42.61
CA ARG A 23 20.30 -11.45 -42.23
C ARG A 23 20.07 -10.17 -41.42
N ALA A 24 21.12 -9.62 -40.80
CA ALA A 24 21.09 -8.36 -40.06
C ALA A 24 21.27 -7.11 -40.95
N VAL A 25 21.77 -7.26 -42.18
CA VAL A 25 22.00 -6.17 -43.12
C VAL A 25 20.75 -5.31 -43.39
N PRO A 26 19.56 -5.87 -43.72
CA PRO A 26 18.37 -5.04 -43.94
C PRO A 26 17.90 -4.31 -42.68
N ASP A 27 18.09 -4.92 -41.50
CA ASP A 27 17.81 -4.30 -40.19
C ASP A 27 18.71 -3.09 -39.94
N LEU A 28 20.01 -3.24 -40.17
CA LEU A 28 21.01 -2.19 -40.00
C LEU A 28 20.88 -1.10 -41.05
N ALA A 29 20.56 -1.45 -42.30
CA ALA A 29 20.31 -0.51 -43.38
C ALA A 29 19.06 0.33 -43.14
N LEU A 30 17.99 -0.28 -42.59
CA LEU A 30 16.76 0.44 -42.25
C LEU A 30 16.94 1.37 -41.04
N LEU A 31 17.67 0.92 -40.02
CA LEU A 31 18.06 1.76 -38.88
C LEU A 31 18.97 2.91 -39.31
N ALA A 32 19.99 2.64 -40.14
CA ALA A 32 20.87 3.67 -40.68
C ALA A 32 20.11 4.65 -41.57
N GLY A 33 19.21 4.15 -42.44
CA GLY A 33 18.35 4.97 -43.28
C GLY A 33 17.40 5.86 -42.47
N LEU A 34 16.85 5.36 -41.36
CA LEU A 34 16.03 6.15 -40.45
C LEU A 34 16.85 7.26 -39.78
N VAL A 35 18.06 6.95 -39.31
CA VAL A 35 18.97 7.94 -38.69
C VAL A 35 19.33 9.03 -39.69
N VAL A 36 19.70 8.65 -40.92
CA VAL A 36 20.03 9.60 -42.01
C VAL A 36 18.80 10.42 -42.40
N ALA A 37 17.61 9.83 -42.48
CA ALA A 37 16.39 10.57 -42.81
C ALA A 37 16.00 11.57 -41.71
N VAL A 38 16.09 11.15 -40.43
CA VAL A 38 15.88 12.01 -39.25
C VAL A 38 16.86 13.18 -39.27
N GLU A 39 18.11 12.94 -39.64
CA GLU A 39 19.12 13.96 -39.75
C GLU A 39 18.91 14.90 -40.95
N MET A 40 18.60 14.39 -42.14
CA MET A 40 18.35 15.23 -43.31
C MET A 40 17.12 16.12 -43.12
N LEU A 41 16.09 15.62 -42.44
CA LEU A 41 14.92 16.43 -42.06
C LEU A 41 15.25 17.41 -40.93
N GLY A 42 15.95 16.96 -39.89
CA GLY A 42 16.33 17.81 -38.74
C GLY A 42 17.29 18.94 -39.11
N ALA A 43 18.26 18.69 -39.99
CA ALA A 43 19.23 19.68 -40.45
C ALA A 43 18.60 20.79 -41.31
N ARG A 44 17.45 20.52 -41.94
CA ARG A 44 16.71 21.48 -42.78
C ARG A 44 15.54 22.14 -42.06
N SER A 45 15.12 21.58 -40.93
CA SER A 45 14.02 22.06 -40.10
C SER A 45 14.50 23.16 -39.14
N LEU A 46 13.98 24.38 -39.34
CA LEU A 46 14.09 25.45 -38.34
C LEU A 46 12.88 25.51 -37.40
N HIS A 47 11.91 24.60 -37.58
CA HIS A 47 10.58 24.69 -36.95
C HIS A 47 10.34 23.49 -36.03
N ASP A 48 9.95 23.75 -34.78
CA ASP A 48 9.62 22.72 -33.78
C ASP A 48 8.51 21.75 -34.24
N GLY A 49 7.64 22.16 -35.18
CA GLY A 49 6.57 21.32 -35.72
C GLY A 49 7.07 20.15 -36.55
N THR A 50 8.17 20.33 -37.28
CA THR A 50 8.83 19.27 -38.04
C THR A 50 9.51 18.28 -37.09
N ASP A 51 10.07 18.75 -35.97
CA ASP A 51 10.65 17.88 -34.94
C ASP A 51 9.57 17.06 -34.23
N LEU A 52 8.39 17.63 -33.98
CA LEU A 52 7.25 16.88 -33.43
C LEU A 52 6.75 15.79 -34.40
N LEU A 53 6.60 16.14 -35.68
CA LEU A 53 6.25 15.17 -36.72
C LEU A 53 7.31 14.07 -36.86
N LEU A 54 8.58 14.42 -36.68
CA LEU A 54 9.69 13.49 -36.68
C LEU A 54 9.66 12.55 -35.47
N VAL A 55 9.37 13.06 -34.27
CA VAL A 55 9.17 12.25 -33.06
C VAL A 55 7.99 11.29 -33.24
N LEU A 56 6.88 11.77 -33.79
CA LEU A 56 5.69 10.95 -34.11
C LEU A 56 6.01 9.89 -35.16
N ALA A 57 6.73 10.26 -36.23
CA ALA A 57 7.17 9.33 -37.26
C ALA A 57 8.11 8.27 -36.68
N VAL A 58 9.13 8.66 -35.91
CA VAL A 58 10.04 7.73 -35.21
C VAL A 58 9.28 6.82 -34.25
N ALA A 59 8.32 7.35 -33.48
CA ALA A 59 7.50 6.53 -32.59
C ALA A 59 6.65 5.50 -33.37
N LEU A 60 6.03 5.91 -34.48
CA LEU A 60 5.30 5.03 -35.40
C LEU A 60 6.21 3.99 -36.05
N THR A 61 7.41 4.37 -36.49
CA THR A 61 8.38 3.47 -37.11
C THR A 61 8.94 2.49 -36.09
N VAL A 62 9.23 2.92 -34.86
CA VAL A 62 9.61 2.03 -33.75
C VAL A 62 8.46 1.07 -33.43
N GLN A 63 7.21 1.54 -33.44
CA GLN A 63 6.05 0.68 -33.20
C GLN A 63 5.86 -0.34 -34.33
N LEU A 64 6.03 0.05 -35.59
CA LEU A 64 6.04 -0.84 -36.76
C LEU A 64 7.19 -1.85 -36.69
N LEU A 65 8.41 -1.41 -36.34
CA LEU A 65 9.60 -2.25 -36.13
C LEU A 65 9.39 -3.27 -35.01
N VAL A 66 8.80 -2.85 -33.88
CA VAL A 66 8.43 -3.75 -32.77
C VAL A 66 7.37 -4.74 -33.22
N THR A 67 6.45 -4.35 -34.10
CA THR A 67 5.39 -5.22 -34.63
C THR A 67 5.96 -6.22 -35.64
N ALA A 68 6.82 -5.79 -36.56
CA ALA A 68 7.56 -6.65 -37.49
C ALA A 68 8.51 -7.62 -36.78
N ALA A 69 9.20 -7.16 -35.73
CA ALA A 69 10.06 -7.99 -34.89
C ALA A 69 9.28 -9.05 -34.10
N ARG A 70 8.00 -8.80 -33.75
CA ARG A 70 7.12 -9.84 -33.16
C ARG A 70 6.74 -10.94 -34.17
N HIS A 71 6.71 -10.61 -35.46
CA HIS A 71 6.45 -11.56 -36.55
C HIS A 71 7.72 -12.22 -37.09
N GLY A 72 8.89 -11.93 -36.51
CA GLY A 72 10.17 -12.59 -36.81
C GLY A 72 10.91 -12.06 -38.04
N TRP A 73 10.48 -10.94 -38.61
CA TRP A 73 11.02 -10.44 -39.88
C TRP A 73 12.38 -9.72 -39.74
N LEU A 74 12.80 -9.41 -38.51
CA LEU A 74 13.94 -8.54 -38.21
C LEU A 74 14.73 -9.06 -36.98
N PRO A 75 15.81 -9.83 -37.18
CA PRO A 75 16.46 -10.60 -36.11
C PRO A 75 17.21 -9.74 -35.09
N VAL A 76 17.83 -8.63 -35.50
CA VAL A 76 18.56 -7.71 -34.60
C VAL A 76 17.58 -6.90 -33.77
N THR A 77 16.54 -6.39 -34.43
CA THR A 77 15.46 -5.66 -33.79
C THR A 77 14.72 -6.56 -32.80
N ALA A 78 14.49 -7.83 -33.15
CA ALA A 78 13.95 -8.83 -32.23
C ALA A 78 14.88 -9.14 -31.04
N ALA A 79 16.20 -9.12 -31.21
CA ALA A 79 17.15 -9.25 -30.10
C ALA A 79 17.10 -8.04 -29.14
N CYS A 80 17.06 -6.81 -29.67
CA CYS A 80 16.90 -5.59 -28.87
C CYS A 80 15.55 -5.55 -28.14
N VAL A 81 14.44 -5.86 -28.83
CA VAL A 81 13.11 -5.95 -28.21
C VAL A 81 13.07 -7.05 -27.14
N ARG A 82 13.73 -8.19 -27.34
CA ARG A 82 13.89 -9.21 -26.30
C ARG A 82 14.71 -8.70 -25.12
N GLY A 83 15.77 -7.92 -25.37
CA GLY A 83 16.58 -7.24 -24.36
C GLY A 83 15.77 -6.25 -23.53
N VAL A 84 15.06 -5.33 -24.19
CA VAL A 84 14.16 -4.34 -23.55
C VAL A 84 13.02 -5.04 -22.82
N ARG A 85 12.44 -6.12 -23.36
CA ARG A 85 11.44 -6.94 -22.66
C ARG A 85 12.03 -7.73 -21.49
N ARG A 86 13.30 -8.14 -21.54
CA ARG A 86 13.99 -8.77 -20.42
C ARG A 86 14.26 -7.73 -19.34
N LEU A 87 14.81 -6.57 -19.70
CA LEU A 87 15.00 -5.45 -18.79
C LEU A 87 13.67 -4.99 -18.19
N GLY A 88 12.64 -4.85 -19.02
CA GLY A 88 11.28 -4.51 -18.61
C GLY A 88 10.65 -5.60 -17.74
N ARG A 89 10.89 -6.90 -17.99
CA ARG A 89 10.49 -7.98 -17.08
C ARG A 89 11.30 -7.99 -15.79
N SER A 90 12.59 -7.65 -15.82
CA SER A 90 13.43 -7.54 -14.62
C SER A 90 13.03 -6.35 -13.78
N LEU A 91 12.82 -5.18 -14.39
CA LEU A 91 12.24 -3.99 -13.78
C LEU A 91 10.84 -4.29 -13.26
N ARG A 92 9.99 -4.96 -14.06
CA ARG A 92 8.67 -5.38 -13.61
C ARG A 92 8.77 -6.37 -12.45
N ARG A 93 9.70 -7.32 -12.40
CA ARG A 93 9.90 -8.20 -11.21
C ARG A 93 10.48 -7.45 -10.01
N LEU A 94 11.25 -6.39 -10.24
CA LEU A 94 11.77 -5.50 -9.20
C LEU A 94 10.67 -4.55 -8.67
N LEU A 95 9.76 -4.14 -9.55
CA LEU A 95 8.71 -3.13 -9.33
C LEU A 95 7.34 -3.74 -9.03
N GLU A 96 7.06 -4.98 -9.42
CA GLU A 96 5.95 -5.83 -8.96
C GLU A 96 6.41 -6.43 -7.67
N PRO A 97 6.12 -5.75 -6.57
CA PRO A 97 6.58 -6.24 -5.32
C PRO A 97 5.60 -7.35 -4.97
N ARG A 98 6.06 -8.59 -5.03
CA ARG A 98 5.40 -9.69 -4.35
C ARG A 98 5.60 -9.50 -2.84
N PHE A 99 5.06 -8.39 -2.33
CA PHE A 99 4.98 -8.16 -0.91
C PHE A 99 3.75 -8.89 -0.40
N ALA A 100 3.98 -9.87 0.45
CA ALA A 100 2.95 -10.33 1.35
C ALA A 100 2.78 -9.26 2.44
N LEU A 101 1.55 -8.95 2.83
CA LEU A 101 1.32 -8.20 4.06
C LEU A 101 1.35 -9.19 5.21
N ALA A 102 2.36 -9.13 6.07
CA ALA A 102 2.34 -9.86 7.33
C ALA A 102 1.98 -8.93 8.47
N MET A 103 1.04 -9.39 9.28
CA MET A 103 0.69 -8.74 10.54
C MET A 103 1.66 -9.13 11.66
N ARG A 104 2.27 -10.32 11.53
CA ARG A 104 3.25 -10.88 12.47
C ARG A 104 4.42 -11.45 11.69
N PRO A 105 5.64 -10.90 11.83
CA PRO A 105 6.82 -11.61 11.36
C PRO A 105 7.01 -12.88 12.21
N ALA A 106 7.36 -14.00 11.58
CA ALA A 106 7.81 -15.16 12.33
C ALA A 106 9.04 -14.83 13.20
N PRO A 107 9.22 -15.51 14.34
CA PRO A 107 10.47 -15.45 15.08
C PRO A 107 11.66 -15.81 14.17
N GLY A 108 12.76 -15.07 14.27
CA GLY A 108 13.96 -15.27 13.44
C GLY A 108 13.99 -14.49 12.12
N VAL A 109 12.93 -13.76 11.77
CA VAL A 109 12.93 -12.94 10.55
C VAL A 109 13.72 -11.66 10.77
N THR A 110 14.81 -11.52 10.01
CA THR A 110 15.67 -10.34 10.08
C THR A 110 15.02 -9.13 9.42
N ALA A 111 15.19 -7.96 10.03
CA ALA A 111 14.84 -6.71 9.37
C ALA A 111 15.72 -6.58 8.13
N PRO A 112 15.13 -6.50 6.93
CA PRO A 112 15.89 -6.38 5.72
C PRO A 112 16.54 -5.02 5.71
N GLN A 113 17.84 -5.06 5.50
CA GLN A 113 18.50 -3.94 4.87
C GLN A 113 17.98 -3.96 3.44
N ASP A 114 16.95 -3.17 3.15
CA ASP A 114 16.42 -2.95 1.80
C ASP A 114 17.47 -2.13 1.01
N ARG A 115 18.63 -2.76 0.82
CA ARG A 115 19.86 -2.14 0.31
C ARG A 115 19.63 -1.60 -1.08
N ALA A 116 18.76 -2.22 -1.88
CA ALA A 116 18.43 -1.75 -3.21
C ALA A 116 17.81 -0.35 -3.18
N LEU A 117 16.65 -0.18 -2.51
CA LEU A 117 16.00 1.13 -2.40
C LEU A 117 16.88 2.15 -1.65
N ALA A 118 17.58 1.71 -0.61
CA ALA A 118 18.50 2.56 0.13
C ALA A 118 19.74 2.97 -0.69
N ALA A 119 20.20 2.13 -1.63
CA ALA A 119 21.33 2.43 -2.53
C ALA A 119 20.89 3.25 -3.75
N TRP A 120 19.64 3.15 -4.20
CA TRP A 120 19.14 3.98 -5.30
C TRP A 120 19.03 5.45 -4.91
N ALA A 121 18.67 5.78 -3.67
CA ALA A 121 18.57 7.17 -3.23
C ALA A 121 19.88 7.97 -3.38
N PRO A 122 21.06 7.51 -2.90
CA PRO A 122 22.31 8.22 -3.11
C PRO A 122 22.74 8.23 -4.57
N VAL A 123 22.51 7.15 -5.34
CA VAL A 123 22.79 7.14 -6.78
C VAL A 123 21.97 8.21 -7.52
N LEU A 124 20.66 8.27 -7.27
CA LEU A 124 19.78 9.30 -7.83
C LEU A 124 20.17 10.70 -7.36
N GLY A 125 20.60 10.85 -6.09
CA GLY A 125 21.09 12.11 -5.55
C GLY A 125 22.37 12.60 -6.24
N VAL A 126 23.35 11.70 -6.46
CA VAL A 126 24.59 12.01 -7.19
C VAL A 126 24.30 12.33 -8.65
N LEU A 127 23.43 11.57 -9.31
CA LEU A 127 23.01 11.86 -10.69
C LEU A 127 22.30 13.21 -10.80
N LEU A 128 21.40 13.51 -9.86
CA LEU A 128 20.72 14.79 -9.79
C LEU A 128 21.73 15.93 -9.59
N LEU A 129 22.67 15.78 -8.66
CA LEU A 129 23.72 16.77 -8.42
C LEU A 129 24.58 16.98 -9.67
N ALA A 130 24.99 15.89 -10.33
CA ALA A 130 25.75 15.95 -11.57
C ALA A 130 24.97 16.67 -12.68
N VAL A 131 23.67 16.39 -12.85
CA VAL A 131 22.81 17.08 -13.82
C VAL A 131 22.65 18.55 -13.47
N VAL A 132 22.49 18.92 -12.19
CA VAL A 132 22.36 20.32 -11.78
C VAL A 132 23.66 21.10 -12.01
N LEU A 133 24.81 20.50 -11.70
CA LEU A 133 26.13 21.16 -11.82
C LEU A 133 26.67 21.17 -13.26
N LEU A 134 26.55 20.06 -13.97
CA LEU A 134 27.13 19.88 -15.30
C LEU A 134 26.12 20.08 -16.43
N GLY A 135 24.83 19.92 -16.15
CA GLY A 135 23.75 20.00 -17.14
C GLY A 135 23.78 21.28 -17.97
N PRO A 136 23.89 22.48 -17.39
CA PRO A 136 23.94 23.72 -18.17
C PRO A 136 25.10 23.72 -19.18
N ARG A 137 26.27 23.20 -18.78
CA ARG A 137 27.48 23.13 -19.62
C ARG A 137 27.37 22.04 -20.68
N LEU A 138 26.97 20.84 -20.30
CA LEU A 138 26.76 19.70 -21.21
C LEU A 138 25.70 20.02 -22.26
N PHE A 139 24.60 20.65 -21.87
CA PHE A 139 23.53 21.01 -22.80
C PHE A 139 23.96 22.13 -23.73
N SER A 140 24.69 23.15 -23.23
CA SER A 140 25.27 24.18 -24.09
C SER A 140 26.28 23.60 -25.09
N GLY A 141 27.07 22.60 -24.67
CA GLY A 141 27.99 21.87 -25.55
C GLY A 141 27.28 20.98 -26.57
N LEU A 142 26.23 20.26 -26.17
CA LEU A 142 25.41 19.44 -27.07
C LEU A 142 24.63 20.28 -28.08
N VAL A 143 24.18 21.47 -27.70
CA VAL A 143 23.54 22.43 -28.61
C VAL A 143 24.57 23.07 -29.55
N ALA A 144 25.80 23.28 -29.09
CA ALA A 144 26.90 23.79 -29.92
C ALA A 144 27.39 22.73 -30.93
N VAL A 145 27.35 21.45 -30.57
CA VAL A 145 27.63 20.32 -31.48
C VAL A 145 26.38 20.01 -32.29
N ARG A 146 26.20 20.75 -33.38
CA ARG A 146 25.09 20.68 -34.34
C ARG A 146 24.93 19.33 -35.09
N ALA A 147 25.59 18.27 -34.66
CA ALA A 147 25.76 17.02 -35.41
C ALA A 147 25.06 15.81 -34.75
N LEU A 148 24.45 14.98 -35.61
CA LEU A 148 24.15 13.53 -35.56
C LEU A 148 24.03 12.83 -34.18
N ALA A 149 25.08 12.86 -33.37
CA ALA A 149 25.12 12.23 -32.06
C ALA A 149 24.29 13.00 -31.00
N GLY A 150 24.26 14.33 -31.07
CA GLY A 150 23.52 15.17 -30.13
C GLY A 150 22.02 14.93 -30.21
N THR A 151 21.46 14.97 -31.42
CA THR A 151 20.02 14.77 -31.70
C THR A 151 19.54 13.35 -31.39
N THR A 152 20.37 12.33 -31.61
CA THR A 152 20.01 10.92 -31.37
C THR A 152 20.01 10.58 -29.87
N VAL A 153 21.04 11.02 -29.14
CA VAL A 153 21.10 10.91 -27.67
C VAL A 153 19.95 11.69 -27.04
N TYR A 154 19.64 12.85 -27.61
CA TYR A 154 18.52 13.68 -27.19
C TYR A 154 17.17 13.00 -27.44
N LEU A 155 16.91 12.45 -28.63
CA LEU A 155 15.68 11.71 -28.94
C LEU A 155 15.51 10.45 -28.09
N LEU A 156 16.60 9.74 -27.77
CA LEU A 156 16.59 8.60 -26.85
C LEU A 156 16.27 9.02 -25.41
N LEU A 157 16.89 10.11 -24.94
CA LEU A 157 16.59 10.70 -23.64
C LEU A 157 15.13 11.16 -23.58
N TRP A 158 14.61 11.75 -24.65
CA TRP A 158 13.23 12.22 -24.79
C TRP A 158 12.22 11.08 -24.85
N SER A 159 12.47 10.03 -25.62
CA SER A 159 11.59 8.87 -25.67
C SER A 159 11.60 8.11 -24.33
N ALA A 160 12.74 8.03 -23.64
CA ALA A 160 12.82 7.53 -22.28
C ALA A 160 12.02 8.41 -21.30
N LEU A 161 12.18 9.74 -21.36
CA LEU A 161 11.45 10.72 -20.54
C LEU A 161 9.94 10.66 -20.82
N LEU A 162 9.53 10.52 -22.07
CA LEU A 162 8.12 10.48 -22.48
C LEU A 162 7.45 9.17 -22.04
N VAL A 163 8.16 8.03 -22.10
CA VAL A 163 7.72 6.76 -21.49
C VAL A 163 7.65 6.88 -19.96
N LEU A 164 8.65 7.53 -19.34
CA LEU A 164 8.65 7.83 -17.89
C LEU A 164 7.61 8.87 -17.48
N PHE A 165 7.10 9.69 -18.40
CA PHE A 165 6.08 10.73 -18.19
C PHE A 165 4.67 10.16 -18.36
N LEU A 166 4.45 9.37 -19.41
CA LEU A 166 3.19 8.68 -19.65
C LEU A 166 2.90 7.67 -18.53
N ALA A 167 3.87 6.89 -18.08
CA ALA A 167 3.64 5.88 -17.05
C ALA A 167 3.01 6.43 -15.74
N PRO A 168 3.56 7.48 -15.07
CA PRO A 168 2.99 8.05 -13.85
C PRO A 168 1.78 8.94 -14.11
N ILE A 169 1.63 9.60 -15.26
CA ILE A 169 0.39 10.33 -15.60
C ILE A 169 -0.74 9.34 -15.88
N SER A 170 -0.48 8.27 -16.62
CA SER A 170 -1.43 7.16 -16.79
C SER A 170 -1.73 6.51 -15.45
N ALA A 171 -0.74 6.24 -14.60
CA ALA A 171 -0.98 5.70 -13.26
C ALA A 171 -1.76 6.68 -12.37
N ALA A 172 -1.45 7.97 -12.39
CA ALA A 172 -2.15 9.00 -11.63
C ALA A 172 -3.56 9.24 -12.15
N ALA A 173 -3.78 9.16 -13.46
CA ALA A 173 -5.09 9.21 -14.08
C ALA A 173 -5.91 7.97 -13.75
N ILE A 174 -5.31 6.77 -13.78
CA ILE A 174 -5.93 5.50 -13.36
C ILE A 174 -6.25 5.53 -11.86
N VAL A 175 -5.36 6.04 -11.02
CA VAL A 175 -5.57 6.19 -9.58
C VAL A 175 -6.58 7.29 -9.27
N ALA A 176 -6.60 8.40 -10.03
CA ALA A 176 -7.59 9.47 -9.91
C ALA A 176 -8.99 9.02 -10.34
N THR A 177 -9.08 8.24 -11.42
CA THR A 177 -10.34 7.65 -11.90
C THR A 177 -10.82 6.55 -10.95
N ARG A 178 -9.91 5.74 -10.39
CA ARG A 178 -10.26 4.67 -9.43
C ARG A 178 -10.63 5.20 -8.03
N MET A 179 -9.82 6.10 -7.44
CA MET A 179 -10.16 6.71 -6.14
C MET A 179 -11.24 7.78 -6.24
N GLY A 180 -11.37 8.39 -7.42
CA GLY A 180 -12.45 9.30 -7.72
C GLY A 180 -13.79 8.59 -7.63
N PHE A 181 -13.92 7.36 -8.16
CA PHE A 181 -15.20 6.68 -8.42
C PHE A 181 -16.20 6.67 -7.25
N GLU A 182 -15.74 6.58 -5.99
CA GLU A 182 -16.62 6.59 -4.81
C GLU A 182 -17.15 8.00 -4.43
N ALA A 183 -16.40 9.06 -4.75
CA ALA A 183 -16.88 10.45 -4.68
C ALA A 183 -17.53 10.92 -6.01
N PHE A 184 -17.15 10.30 -7.13
CA PHE A 184 -17.57 10.54 -8.52
C PHE A 184 -19.04 10.13 -8.76
N ALA A 185 -19.53 9.17 -7.97
CA ALA A 185 -20.90 8.65 -8.08
C ALA A 185 -21.99 9.65 -7.65
N ARG A 186 -21.65 10.83 -7.08
CA ARG A 186 -22.63 11.72 -6.41
C ARG A 186 -22.96 13.08 -7.04
N GLY A 187 -22.57 13.45 -8.27
CA GLY A 187 -23.22 14.63 -8.89
C GLY A 187 -22.61 15.31 -10.13
N ARG A 188 -23.42 16.19 -10.74
CA ARG A 188 -23.25 16.90 -12.04
C ARG A 188 -22.17 18.01 -12.11
N ARG A 189 -21.35 18.25 -11.09
CA ARG A 189 -20.26 19.27 -11.11
C ARG A 189 -19.00 18.82 -11.88
N ARG A 190 -19.20 18.15 -13.02
CA ARG A 190 -18.17 17.38 -13.73
C ARG A 190 -17.20 18.25 -14.53
N TRP A 191 -17.74 19.22 -15.25
CA TRP A 191 -16.94 20.06 -16.15
C TRP A 191 -16.15 21.12 -15.38
N HIS A 192 -16.73 21.73 -14.35
CA HIS A 192 -16.07 22.81 -13.61
C HIS A 192 -14.79 22.36 -12.90
N VAL A 193 -14.74 21.15 -12.32
CA VAL A 193 -13.52 20.65 -11.66
C VAL A 193 -12.41 20.36 -12.67
N GLY A 194 -12.75 19.76 -13.82
CA GLY A 194 -11.78 19.52 -14.89
C GLY A 194 -11.24 20.82 -15.50
N LEU A 195 -12.12 21.80 -15.74
CA LEU A 195 -11.77 23.11 -16.28
C LEU A 195 -10.92 23.92 -15.29
N LEU A 196 -11.25 23.85 -13.99
CA LEU A 196 -10.50 24.53 -12.92
C LEU A 196 -9.12 23.87 -12.70
N LEU A 197 -9.02 22.54 -12.79
CA LEU A 197 -7.73 21.84 -12.78
C LEU A 197 -6.89 22.16 -14.03
N GLY A 198 -7.52 22.23 -15.21
CA GLY A 198 -6.85 22.63 -16.45
C GLY A 198 -6.34 24.08 -16.39
N ALA A 199 -7.15 25.01 -15.87
CA ALA A 199 -6.76 26.40 -15.68
C ALA A 199 -5.63 26.56 -14.65
N LEU A 200 -5.70 25.84 -13.52
CA LEU A 200 -4.63 25.82 -12.53
C LEU A 200 -3.34 25.22 -13.09
N ALA A 201 -3.42 24.17 -13.91
CA ALA A 201 -2.25 23.57 -14.58
C ALA A 201 -1.64 24.55 -15.59
N GLY A 202 -2.46 25.25 -16.38
CA GLY A 202 -1.99 26.29 -17.30
C GLY A 202 -1.32 27.46 -16.58
N LEU A 203 -1.90 27.93 -15.48
CA LEU A 203 -1.33 29.00 -14.66
C LEU A 203 -0.02 28.55 -14.00
N ALA A 204 0.04 27.31 -13.49
CA ALA A 204 1.26 26.74 -12.93
C ALA A 204 2.37 26.67 -14.00
N VAL A 205 2.07 26.20 -15.21
CA VAL A 205 3.03 26.18 -16.33
C VAL A 205 3.52 27.59 -16.68
N GLY A 206 2.62 28.57 -16.72
CA GLY A 206 2.96 29.97 -16.97
C GLY A 206 3.88 30.55 -15.89
N VAL A 207 3.59 30.31 -14.60
CA VAL A 207 4.44 30.74 -13.49
C VAL A 207 5.80 30.01 -13.51
N LEU A 208 5.81 28.70 -13.77
CA LEU A 208 7.05 27.92 -13.90
C LEU A 208 7.94 28.42 -15.06
N ALA A 209 7.35 28.94 -16.14
CA ALA A 209 8.09 29.48 -17.29
C ALA A 209 8.88 30.75 -16.94
N CYS A 210 8.44 31.50 -15.93
CA CYS A 210 9.09 32.71 -15.46
C CYS A 210 10.16 32.45 -14.40
N LEU A 211 10.26 31.22 -13.88
CA LEU A 211 11.18 30.86 -12.81
C LEU A 211 12.39 30.09 -13.35
N PRO A 212 13.58 30.23 -12.73
CA PRO A 212 14.71 29.36 -13.01
C PRO A 212 14.33 27.90 -12.73
N GLY A 213 14.82 26.98 -13.57
CA GLY A 213 14.49 25.57 -13.40
C GLY A 213 14.95 24.98 -12.09
N LEU A 214 16.04 25.51 -11.51
CA LEU A 214 16.50 25.15 -10.17
C LEU A 214 15.41 25.37 -9.11
N VAL A 215 14.59 26.42 -9.22
CA VAL A 215 13.48 26.66 -8.28
C VAL A 215 12.48 25.51 -8.32
N THR A 216 12.18 24.99 -9.51
CA THR A 216 11.24 23.86 -9.68
C THR A 216 11.80 22.55 -9.15
N VAL A 217 13.11 22.32 -9.32
CA VAL A 217 13.83 21.17 -8.74
C VAL A 217 13.82 21.25 -7.22
N VAL A 218 14.19 22.40 -6.66
CA VAL A 218 14.19 22.65 -5.20
C VAL A 218 12.79 22.52 -4.62
N ALA A 219 11.76 23.07 -5.27
CA ALA A 219 10.38 22.93 -4.82
C ALA A 219 9.92 21.46 -4.83
N THR A 220 10.28 20.70 -5.87
CA THR A 220 9.97 19.26 -5.94
C THR A 220 10.64 18.48 -4.81
N LEU A 221 11.92 18.74 -4.55
CA LEU A 221 12.66 18.15 -3.43
C LEU A 221 12.05 18.55 -2.09
N TRP A 222 11.75 19.83 -1.87
CA TRP A 222 11.18 20.34 -0.64
C TRP A 222 9.84 19.69 -0.31
N ILE A 223 8.91 19.64 -1.29
CA ILE A 223 7.58 19.03 -1.11
C ILE A 223 7.73 17.53 -0.87
N GLY A 224 8.51 16.84 -1.70
CA GLY A 224 8.60 15.39 -1.62
C GLY A 224 9.38 14.87 -0.41
N LEU A 225 10.48 15.52 -0.03
CA LEU A 225 11.25 15.21 1.18
C LEU A 225 10.51 15.68 2.45
N GLY A 226 9.81 16.81 2.40
CA GLY A 226 8.93 17.25 3.49
C GLY A 226 7.86 16.21 3.79
N ALA A 227 7.21 15.66 2.76
CA ALA A 227 6.26 14.55 2.93
C ALA A 227 6.92 13.30 3.53
N ALA A 228 8.14 12.95 3.10
CA ALA A 228 8.90 11.83 3.67
C ALA A 228 9.26 12.04 5.15
N LEU A 229 9.59 13.28 5.55
CA LEU A 229 9.84 13.65 6.94
C LEU A 229 8.57 13.57 7.79
N GLU A 230 7.43 14.03 7.28
CA GLU A 230 6.14 13.88 7.96
C GLU A 230 5.74 12.41 8.10
N LEU A 231 5.96 11.58 7.08
CA LEU A 231 5.76 10.13 7.18
C LEU A 231 6.65 9.48 8.27
N ARG A 232 7.86 10.00 8.49
CA ARG A 232 8.75 9.53 9.57
C ARG A 232 8.24 9.88 10.96
N ARG A 233 7.42 10.94 11.10
CA ARG A 233 6.78 11.32 12.37
C ARG A 233 5.57 10.45 12.70
N LEU A 234 5.03 9.73 11.72
CA LEU A 234 3.99 8.75 11.98
C LEU A 234 4.57 7.61 12.84
N PRO A 235 3.80 7.09 13.82
CA PRO A 235 4.26 5.96 14.60
C PRO A 235 4.49 4.74 13.69
N PRO A 236 5.39 3.83 14.06
CA PRO A 236 5.59 2.60 13.33
C PRO A 236 4.28 1.81 13.25
N GLU A 237 3.90 1.44 12.03
CA GLU A 237 2.73 0.60 11.80
C GLU A 237 3.02 -0.86 12.17
N PRO A 238 2.03 -1.62 12.66
CA PRO A 238 2.21 -3.05 12.92
C PRO A 238 2.42 -3.85 11.62
N TYR A 239 1.97 -3.31 10.49
CA TYR A 239 2.07 -3.96 9.19
C TYR A 239 3.50 -4.02 8.69
N ARG A 240 3.90 -5.21 8.29
CA ARG A 240 5.18 -5.43 7.65
C ARG A 240 4.97 -6.07 6.29
N LEU A 241 5.68 -5.55 5.30
CA LEU A 241 5.77 -6.12 3.97
C LEU A 241 6.84 -7.21 4.00
N CYS A 242 6.42 -8.44 3.76
CA CYS A 242 7.28 -9.60 3.62
C CYS A 242 7.60 -9.84 2.15
N ARG A 243 8.87 -10.06 1.85
CA ARG A 243 9.35 -10.47 0.53
C ARG A 243 10.37 -11.59 0.69
N ARG A 244 10.47 -12.51 -0.26
CA ARG A 244 11.62 -13.43 -0.35
C ARG A 244 12.77 -12.78 -1.11
N ASP A 245 13.98 -12.90 -0.57
CA ASP A 245 15.19 -12.53 -1.29
C ASP A 245 15.56 -13.55 -2.38
N ALA A 246 16.66 -13.30 -3.08
CA ALA A 246 17.13 -14.19 -4.15
C ALA A 246 17.52 -15.58 -3.63
N GLN A 247 17.81 -15.69 -2.33
CA GLN A 247 18.15 -16.93 -1.62
C GLN A 247 16.91 -17.60 -1.00
N GLY A 248 15.71 -17.06 -1.23
CA GLY A 248 14.45 -17.59 -0.69
C GLY A 248 14.18 -17.22 0.77
N ARG A 249 15.05 -16.44 1.43
CA ARG A 249 14.86 -16.03 2.83
C ARG A 249 13.85 -14.89 2.93
N TRP A 250 13.04 -14.92 3.98
CA TRP A 250 12.05 -13.88 4.23
C TRP A 250 12.70 -12.60 4.77
N GLN A 251 12.31 -11.49 4.14
CA GLN A 251 12.74 -10.14 4.41
C GLN A 251 11.52 -9.29 4.71
N VAL A 252 11.55 -8.54 5.82
CA VAL A 252 10.38 -7.85 6.37
C VAL A 252 10.57 -6.35 6.54
N VAL A 253 10.06 -5.55 5.62
CA VAL A 253 10.13 -4.08 5.69
C VAL A 253 8.85 -3.54 6.33
N SER A 254 8.94 -2.64 7.31
CA SER A 254 7.74 -1.92 7.77
C SER A 254 7.13 -1.13 6.60
N LEU A 255 5.80 -1.11 6.46
CA LEU A 255 5.15 -0.38 5.37
C LEU A 255 5.51 1.12 5.33
N THR A 256 5.68 1.75 6.50
CA THR A 256 6.11 3.15 6.62
C THR A 256 7.51 3.37 6.04
N THR A 257 8.48 2.53 6.41
CA THR A 257 9.85 2.60 5.83
C THR A 257 9.83 2.39 4.32
N PHE A 258 9.05 1.43 3.82
CA PHE A 258 8.90 1.23 2.37
C PHE A 258 8.30 2.47 1.70
N ALA A 259 7.22 3.03 2.26
CA ALA A 259 6.58 4.24 1.76
C ALA A 259 7.52 5.46 1.76
N ILE A 260 8.31 5.65 2.82
CA ILE A 260 9.32 6.72 2.91
C ILE A 260 10.37 6.52 1.82
N ARG A 261 10.92 5.32 1.66
CA ARG A 261 11.92 5.03 0.63
C ARG A 261 11.37 5.22 -0.78
N ALA A 262 10.16 4.73 -1.04
CA ALA A 262 9.48 4.91 -2.31
C ALA A 262 9.19 6.39 -2.60
N GLN A 263 8.76 7.16 -1.60
CA GLN A 263 8.56 8.61 -1.71
C GLN A 263 9.87 9.33 -2.01
N VAL A 264 10.96 9.03 -1.31
CA VAL A 264 12.28 9.64 -1.54
C VAL A 264 12.78 9.30 -2.93
N ALA A 265 12.77 8.02 -3.33
CA ALA A 265 13.21 7.60 -4.66
C ALA A 265 12.35 8.23 -5.77
N GLY A 266 11.03 8.24 -5.60
CA GLY A 266 10.10 8.88 -6.53
C GLY A 266 10.32 10.39 -6.63
N THR A 267 10.59 11.06 -5.51
CA THR A 267 10.88 12.51 -5.48
C THR A 267 12.19 12.82 -6.17
N LEU A 268 13.25 12.06 -5.90
CA LEU A 268 14.56 12.24 -6.54
C LEU A 268 14.47 11.99 -8.05
N LEU A 269 13.71 10.99 -8.47
CA LEU A 269 13.45 10.73 -9.88
C LEU A 269 12.67 11.89 -10.54
N CYS A 270 11.62 12.40 -9.88
CA CYS A 270 10.86 13.56 -10.34
C CYS A 270 11.75 14.81 -10.45
N ALA A 271 12.61 15.05 -9.46
CA ALA A 271 13.56 16.16 -9.46
C ALA A 271 14.60 16.02 -10.58
N LEU A 272 15.08 14.80 -10.84
CA LEU A 272 16.00 14.51 -11.96
C LEU A 272 15.34 14.78 -13.31
N ILE A 273 14.09 14.33 -13.50
CA ILE A 273 13.30 14.59 -14.71
C ILE A 273 13.09 16.09 -14.90
N ALA A 274 12.73 16.82 -13.85
CA ALA A 274 12.57 18.27 -13.89
C ALA A 274 13.89 18.96 -14.24
N ALA A 275 15.01 18.54 -13.63
CA ALA A 275 16.33 19.10 -13.89
C ALA A 275 16.76 18.87 -15.35
N LEU A 276 16.55 17.66 -15.88
CA LEU A 276 16.85 17.32 -17.27
C LEU A 276 15.96 18.09 -18.25
N GLY A 277 14.65 18.16 -18.00
CA GLY A 277 13.70 18.89 -18.83
C GLY A 277 13.93 20.40 -18.84
N GLN A 278 14.66 20.93 -17.85
CA GLN A 278 14.96 22.35 -17.72
C GLN A 278 16.45 22.67 -17.81
N ALA A 279 17.30 21.75 -18.28
CA ALA A 279 18.75 21.87 -18.21
C ALA A 279 19.28 23.20 -18.77
N GLY A 280 18.72 23.67 -19.89
CA GLY A 280 19.09 24.94 -20.54
C GLY A 280 18.67 26.20 -19.78
N ARG A 281 17.79 26.11 -18.78
CA ARG A 281 17.29 27.23 -17.97
C ARG A 281 17.36 26.99 -16.46
N LEU A 282 18.22 26.06 -16.03
CA LEU A 282 18.35 25.70 -14.61
C LEU A 282 18.67 26.94 -13.76
N LEU A 283 19.64 27.75 -14.18
CA LEU A 283 20.15 28.89 -13.40
C LEU A 283 19.53 30.23 -13.81
N VAL A 284 19.22 30.40 -15.09
CA VAL A 284 18.70 31.65 -15.64
C VAL A 284 17.29 31.39 -16.18
N PRO A 285 16.27 32.16 -15.75
CA PRO A 285 14.94 32.03 -16.31
C PRO A 285 14.99 32.50 -17.76
N GLN A 286 14.72 31.58 -18.68
CA GLN A 286 14.65 31.88 -20.10
C GLN A 286 13.37 31.28 -20.64
N TRP A 287 12.58 32.13 -21.29
CA TRP A 287 11.42 31.66 -22.05
C TRP A 287 11.91 30.75 -23.17
N PRO A 288 11.20 29.64 -23.48
CA PRO A 288 11.57 28.78 -24.60
C PRO A 288 11.64 29.62 -25.87
N ARG A 289 12.85 29.79 -26.41
CA ARG A 289 13.07 30.48 -27.69
C ARG A 289 13.39 29.43 -28.75
N PRO A 290 12.99 29.65 -30.01
CA PRO A 290 13.41 28.79 -31.10
C PRO A 290 14.95 28.72 -31.15
N PRO A 291 15.52 27.57 -31.54
CA PRO A 291 14.86 26.45 -32.23
C PRO A 291 14.25 25.36 -31.34
N PHE A 292 14.22 25.51 -30.00
CA PHE A 292 13.79 24.44 -29.08
C PHE A 292 12.58 24.84 -28.22
N ALA A 293 11.66 25.65 -28.74
CA ALA A 293 10.57 26.19 -27.94
C ALA A 293 9.62 25.10 -27.46
N LEU A 294 9.33 24.11 -28.31
CA LEU A 294 8.50 22.95 -27.97
C LEU A 294 9.15 22.08 -26.90
N THR A 295 10.45 21.84 -27.01
CA THR A 295 11.22 21.11 -25.99
C THR A 295 11.11 21.81 -24.63
N GLY A 296 11.40 23.12 -24.61
CA GLY A 296 11.34 23.89 -23.37
C GLY A 296 9.94 23.92 -22.76
N ALA A 297 8.90 23.89 -23.60
CA ALA A 297 7.51 23.76 -23.18
C ALA A 297 7.18 22.37 -22.62
N LEU A 298 7.64 21.29 -23.25
CA LEU A 298 7.46 19.94 -22.72
C LEU A 298 8.22 19.73 -21.39
N GLY A 299 9.42 20.30 -21.27
CA GLY A 299 10.18 20.33 -20.02
C GLY A 299 9.47 21.07 -18.89
N LEU A 300 8.78 22.19 -19.20
CA LEU A 300 7.88 22.88 -18.27
C LEU A 300 6.77 21.97 -17.78
N VAL A 301 6.06 21.35 -18.72
CA VAL A 301 4.92 20.48 -18.41
C VAL A 301 5.38 19.26 -17.60
N ALA A 302 6.51 18.66 -17.96
CA ALA A 302 7.13 17.56 -17.20
C ALA A 302 7.47 17.96 -15.78
N SER A 303 8.03 19.16 -15.59
CA SER A 303 8.37 19.67 -14.25
C SER A 303 7.13 19.97 -13.42
N ALA A 304 6.10 20.56 -14.03
CA ALA A 304 4.82 20.79 -13.38
C ALA A 304 4.15 19.46 -12.99
N ALA A 305 4.17 18.46 -13.87
CA ALA A 305 3.66 17.13 -13.59
C ALA A 305 4.44 16.44 -12.46
N CYS A 306 5.77 16.55 -12.45
CA CYS A 306 6.63 16.02 -11.40
C CYS A 306 6.32 16.65 -10.03
N LEU A 307 6.15 17.97 -9.98
CA LEU A 307 5.74 18.70 -8.77
C LEU A 307 4.38 18.20 -8.26
N LEU A 308 3.40 18.09 -9.16
CA LEU A 308 2.06 17.59 -8.84
C LEU A 308 2.09 16.13 -8.39
N LEU A 309 2.88 15.28 -9.03
CA LEU A 309 3.05 13.88 -8.66
C LEU A 309 3.71 13.73 -7.29
N ALA A 310 4.78 14.47 -7.01
CA ALA A 310 5.45 14.46 -5.71
C ALA A 310 4.51 14.90 -4.59
N GLY A 311 3.78 16.01 -4.81
CA GLY A 311 2.77 16.49 -3.86
C GLY A 311 1.58 15.55 -3.70
N ARG A 312 1.09 14.97 -4.79
CA ARG A 312 -0.02 14.02 -4.76
C ARG A 312 0.36 12.71 -4.07
N LEU A 313 1.53 12.16 -4.39
CA LEU A 313 2.06 10.96 -3.75
C LEU A 313 2.25 11.19 -2.25
N GLY A 314 2.87 12.32 -1.87
CA GLY A 314 2.99 12.73 -0.48
C GLY A 314 1.63 12.87 0.21
N SER A 315 0.67 13.59 -0.39
CA SER A 315 -0.68 13.75 0.15
C SER A 315 -1.44 12.43 0.27
N TRP A 316 -1.20 11.48 -0.64
CA TRP A 316 -1.85 10.19 -0.65
C TRP A 316 -1.26 9.32 0.45
N LEU A 317 0.07 9.24 0.54
CA LEU A 317 0.76 8.54 1.62
C LEU A 317 0.42 9.13 2.99
N LEU A 318 0.32 10.46 3.11
CA LEU A 318 -0.14 11.12 4.34
C LEU A 318 -1.62 10.88 4.62
N ARG A 319 -2.48 10.72 3.62
CA ARG A 319 -3.89 10.33 3.84
C ARG A 319 -4.03 8.86 4.19
N VAL A 320 -3.19 7.99 3.65
CA VAL A 320 -3.20 6.57 3.96
C VAL A 320 -2.57 6.33 5.34
N GLY A 321 -1.43 6.97 5.61
CA GLY A 321 -0.67 6.92 6.86
C GLY A 321 -1.26 7.74 8.00
N GLY A 322 -1.90 8.85 7.66
CA GLY A 322 -2.41 9.87 8.58
C GLY A 322 -3.81 10.33 8.21
N ALA A 323 -4.66 9.45 7.65
CA ALA A 323 -6.11 9.66 7.67
C ALA A 323 -6.43 10.21 9.05
N ARG A 324 -6.93 11.44 9.13
CA ARG A 324 -7.11 12.19 10.38
C ARG A 324 -8.06 11.49 11.38
N GLY A 325 -8.54 10.30 11.04
CA GLY A 325 -9.17 9.37 11.95
C GLY A 325 -8.13 8.65 12.80
N GLU A 326 -8.52 8.43 14.04
CA GLU A 326 -7.88 7.53 14.97
C GLU A 326 -7.46 6.20 14.31
N ILE A 327 -6.13 6.00 14.17
CA ILE A 327 -5.52 4.75 13.66
C ILE A 327 -6.07 3.57 14.47
N PRO A 328 -6.88 2.66 13.88
CA PRO A 328 -7.55 1.57 14.60
C PRO A 328 -6.55 0.54 15.15
N GLU A 329 -5.33 0.53 14.62
CA GLU A 329 -4.26 -0.35 15.05
C GLU A 329 -3.61 0.09 16.37
N ARG A 330 -3.79 1.34 16.80
CA ARG A 330 -3.19 1.78 18.07
C ARG A 330 -3.92 1.11 19.23
N PRO A 331 -3.18 0.60 20.24
CA PRO A 331 -3.82 0.08 21.45
C PRO A 331 -4.70 1.17 22.05
N LEU A 332 -5.89 0.77 22.49
CA LEU A 332 -6.83 1.69 23.12
C LEU A 332 -6.34 2.01 24.53
N VAL A 333 -5.97 3.28 24.78
CA VAL A 333 -5.73 3.75 26.14
C VAL A 333 -7.08 4.15 26.75
N PRO A 334 -7.49 3.53 27.87
CA PRO A 334 -8.80 3.79 28.44
C PRO A 334 -8.86 5.23 28.95
N THR A 335 -9.97 5.90 28.65
CA THR A 335 -10.17 7.33 28.92
C THR A 335 -11.41 7.53 29.77
N LEU A 336 -11.22 8.13 30.94
CA LEU A 336 -12.28 8.47 31.88
C LEU A 336 -12.49 9.99 31.84
N TRP A 337 -13.71 10.41 31.55
CA TRP A 337 -14.12 11.80 31.73
C TRP A 337 -14.75 11.97 33.11
N ALA A 338 -14.05 12.63 34.02
CA ALA A 338 -14.56 13.01 35.32
C ALA A 338 -15.21 14.40 35.17
N ARG A 339 -16.54 14.45 35.24
CA ARG A 339 -17.30 15.70 35.20
C ARG A 339 -17.14 16.38 36.55
N ASP A 340 -16.59 17.59 36.53
CA ASP A 340 -16.29 18.36 37.75
C ASP A 340 -17.61 18.65 38.49
N GLY A 341 -17.84 17.92 39.58
CA GLY A 341 -19.02 18.08 40.44
C GLY A 341 -18.73 18.70 41.80
N SER A 342 -17.46 18.87 42.17
CA SER A 342 -17.10 19.41 43.49
C SER A 342 -15.73 20.06 43.46
N ALA A 343 -15.68 21.34 43.84
CA ALA A 343 -14.46 22.14 44.01
C ALA A 343 -13.61 21.70 45.22
N GLY A 344 -13.59 20.40 45.53
CA GLY A 344 -12.93 19.81 46.69
C GLY A 344 -11.92 18.72 46.30
N LEU A 345 -11.09 18.35 47.28
CA LEU A 345 -10.03 17.33 47.23
C LEU A 345 -10.26 16.23 46.17
N GLU A 346 -9.22 15.98 45.37
CA GLU A 346 -9.22 14.94 44.35
C GLU A 346 -9.59 13.57 44.97
N PRO A 347 -10.69 12.93 44.52
CA PRO A 347 -11.05 11.61 44.98
C PRO A 347 -9.90 10.61 44.77
N THR A 348 -9.57 9.84 45.80
CA THR A 348 -8.46 8.85 45.81
C THR A 348 -8.54 7.86 44.65
N TRP A 349 -9.76 7.50 44.25
CA TRP A 349 -10.00 6.59 43.13
C TRP A 349 -9.63 7.16 41.75
N LEU A 350 -9.69 8.49 41.54
CA LEU A 350 -9.22 9.12 40.29
C LEU A 350 -7.70 9.03 40.19
N THR A 351 -7.00 9.19 41.31
CA THR A 351 -5.56 8.98 41.39
C THR A 351 -5.21 7.51 41.13
N ALA A 352 -6.00 6.57 41.65
CA ALA A 352 -5.84 5.14 41.36
C ALA A 352 -6.05 4.81 39.86
N ALA A 353 -7.06 5.40 39.21
CA ALA A 353 -7.28 5.25 37.78
C ALA A 353 -6.08 5.75 36.96
N ARG A 354 -5.51 6.92 37.30
CA ARG A 354 -4.29 7.43 36.65
C ARG A 354 -3.11 6.47 36.84
N ARG A 355 -2.92 5.94 38.05
CA ARG A 355 -1.84 4.98 38.36
C ARG A 355 -1.97 3.67 37.57
N THR A 356 -3.19 3.26 37.24
CA THR A 356 -3.47 2.07 36.42
C THR A 356 -3.44 2.35 34.91
N GLY A 357 -3.00 3.54 34.49
CA GLY A 357 -2.77 3.89 33.08
C GLY A 357 -3.97 4.53 32.38
N TRP A 358 -5.02 4.92 33.11
CA TRP A 358 -6.14 5.65 32.52
C TRP A 358 -5.79 7.11 32.25
N ILE A 359 -6.27 7.61 31.11
CA ILE A 359 -6.29 9.05 30.84
C ILE A 359 -7.53 9.64 31.51
N VAL A 360 -7.33 10.40 32.57
CA VAL A 360 -8.42 11.07 33.31
C VAL A 360 -8.53 12.52 32.83
N LEU A 361 -9.65 12.85 32.19
CA LEU A 361 -9.98 14.17 31.69
C LEU A 361 -10.91 14.87 32.69
N ARG A 362 -10.53 16.07 33.14
CA ARG A 362 -11.32 16.92 34.05
C ARG A 362 -11.66 18.21 33.33
N ASN A 363 -12.80 18.18 32.64
CA ASN A 363 -13.34 19.34 31.94
C ASN A 363 -14.84 19.38 32.25
N SER A 364 -15.40 20.58 32.34
CA SER A 364 -16.86 20.78 32.42
C SER A 364 -17.58 20.27 31.18
N ASP A 365 -16.95 20.44 30.01
CA ASP A 365 -17.49 20.05 28.70
C ASP A 365 -17.00 18.67 28.25
N PRO A 366 -17.81 17.94 27.44
CA PRO A 366 -17.43 16.66 26.90
C PRO A 366 -16.18 16.80 26.02
N PRO A 367 -15.16 15.95 26.20
CA PRO A 367 -13.92 16.07 25.44
C PRO A 367 -14.17 15.78 23.95
N LEU A 368 -13.67 16.69 23.09
CA LEU A 368 -13.77 16.57 21.63
C LEU A 368 -13.13 15.30 21.07
N ALA A 369 -12.10 14.77 21.75
CA ALA A 369 -11.42 13.53 21.39
C ALA A 369 -12.21 12.26 21.75
N GLY A 370 -13.39 12.40 22.38
CA GLY A 370 -14.19 11.29 22.91
C GLY A 370 -13.68 10.77 24.26
N PHE A 371 -14.49 9.91 24.88
CA PHE A 371 -14.22 9.28 26.17
C PHE A 371 -14.84 7.87 26.20
N ASP A 372 -14.35 6.99 27.07
CA ASP A 372 -14.94 5.64 27.23
C ASP A 372 -15.99 5.62 28.34
N LEU A 373 -15.66 6.24 29.47
CA LEU A 373 -16.49 6.26 30.66
C LEU A 373 -16.66 7.69 31.17
N VAL A 374 -17.77 7.94 31.86
CA VAL A 374 -18.07 9.22 32.51
C VAL A 374 -18.28 8.96 33.99
N ALA A 375 -17.69 9.79 34.84
CA ALA A 375 -17.93 9.78 36.28
C ALA A 375 -18.34 11.17 36.76
N GLY A 376 -19.23 11.24 37.75
CA GLY A 376 -19.73 12.49 38.35
C GLY A 376 -21.24 12.47 38.63
N LEU A 377 -21.68 13.39 39.49
CA LEU A 377 -23.08 13.63 39.86
C LEU A 377 -23.90 14.01 38.60
N ASP A 378 -25.13 13.49 38.50
CA ASP A 378 -26.06 13.69 37.38
C ASP A 378 -25.61 13.13 36.02
N ALA A 379 -24.73 12.13 36.02
CA ALA A 379 -24.36 11.44 34.78
C ALA A 379 -25.50 10.52 34.29
N HIS A 380 -25.73 10.48 32.98
CA HIS A 380 -26.74 9.64 32.32
C HIS A 380 -26.69 8.16 32.80
N PRO A 381 -27.84 7.46 32.98
CA PRO A 381 -27.94 6.10 33.55
C PRO A 381 -27.20 4.98 32.79
N ARG A 382 -26.58 5.28 31.64
CA ARG A 382 -25.84 4.32 30.83
C ARG A 382 -24.33 4.36 31.04
N ALA A 383 -23.78 5.36 31.73
CA ALA A 383 -22.32 5.57 31.86
C ALA A 383 -21.80 5.75 33.30
N VAL A 384 -22.67 5.90 34.30
CA VAL A 384 -22.25 6.26 35.67
C VAL A 384 -21.52 5.11 36.36
N LEU A 385 -20.29 5.37 36.77
CA LEU A 385 -19.68 4.74 37.92
C LEU A 385 -19.55 5.82 38.99
N GLU A 386 -20.41 5.76 40.00
CA GLU A 386 -20.14 6.38 41.28
C GLU A 386 -19.46 5.30 42.13
N PRO A 387 -18.11 5.31 42.22
CA PRO A 387 -17.43 4.49 43.22
C PRO A 387 -17.86 4.95 44.61
N ALA A 388 -18.04 4.00 45.53
CA ALA A 388 -18.39 4.37 46.90
C ALA A 388 -17.20 5.14 47.52
N PRO A 389 -17.45 6.16 48.36
CA PRO A 389 -16.39 7.00 48.91
C PRO A 389 -15.32 6.21 49.69
N ASP A 390 -15.69 5.07 50.27
CA ASP A 390 -14.82 4.20 51.07
C ASP A 390 -14.37 2.92 50.32
N GLU A 391 -14.62 2.83 49.01
CA GLU A 391 -14.25 1.64 48.23
C GLU A 391 -12.74 1.52 48.05
N ALA A 392 -12.21 0.30 48.18
CA ALA A 392 -10.79 0.06 47.98
C ALA A 392 -10.38 0.49 46.54
N PRO A 393 -9.19 1.11 46.37
CA PRO A 393 -8.71 1.54 45.07
C PRO A 393 -8.65 0.41 44.02
N GLU A 394 -8.37 -0.81 44.46
CA GLU A 394 -8.29 -2.02 43.63
C GLU A 394 -9.66 -2.43 43.09
N ASP A 395 -10.68 -2.46 43.96
CA ASP A 395 -12.06 -2.79 43.58
C ASP A 395 -12.63 -1.76 42.61
N THR A 396 -12.35 -0.48 42.87
CA THR A 396 -12.74 0.60 41.95
C THR A 396 -12.07 0.44 40.58
N SER A 397 -10.78 0.12 40.56
CA SER A 397 -10.02 -0.11 39.32
C SER A 397 -10.59 -1.31 38.54
N PHE A 398 -10.93 -2.40 39.24
CA PHE A 398 -11.57 -3.57 38.65
C PHE A 398 -12.95 -3.24 38.05
N ARG A 399 -13.78 -2.49 38.77
CA ARG A 399 -15.10 -2.04 38.27
C ARG A 399 -14.97 -1.13 37.04
N LEU A 400 -14.03 -0.20 37.04
CA LEU A 400 -13.73 0.68 35.89
C LEU A 400 -13.34 -0.16 34.67
N ALA A 401 -12.39 -1.08 34.83
CA ALA A 401 -11.96 -1.98 33.74
C ALA A 401 -13.13 -2.82 33.22
N ARG A 402 -13.88 -3.48 34.11
CA ARG A 402 -15.06 -4.28 33.73
C ARG A 402 -16.08 -3.46 32.97
N ARG A 403 -16.39 -2.24 33.42
CA ARG A 403 -17.37 -1.38 32.75
C ARG A 403 -16.89 -0.95 31.37
N PHE A 404 -15.61 -0.60 31.24
CA PHE A 404 -14.99 -0.30 29.96
C PHE A 404 -15.15 -1.45 28.96
N HIS A 405 -14.85 -2.69 29.37
CA HIS A 405 -15.05 -3.86 28.52
C HIS A 405 -16.53 -4.04 28.12
N VAL A 406 -17.47 -3.85 29.05
CA VAL A 406 -18.91 -3.99 28.77
C VAL A 406 -19.40 -2.97 27.75
N VAL A 407 -19.01 -1.69 27.88
CA VAL A 407 -19.41 -0.62 26.97
C VAL A 407 -18.92 -0.91 25.55
N HIS A 408 -17.64 -1.23 25.41
CA HIS A 408 -17.04 -1.53 24.09
C HIS A 408 -17.56 -2.82 23.47
N ARG A 409 -17.80 -3.88 24.25
CA ARG A 409 -18.44 -5.12 23.75
C ARG A 409 -19.84 -4.86 23.21
N ARG A 410 -20.65 -4.06 23.91
CA ARG A 410 -22.00 -3.70 23.45
C ARG A 410 -21.96 -2.84 22.20
N ALA A 411 -21.02 -1.90 22.10
CA ALA A 411 -20.82 -1.10 20.89
C ALA A 411 -20.39 -2.00 19.72
N PHE A 412 -19.41 -2.87 19.93
CA PHE A 412 -18.96 -3.87 18.98
C PHE A 412 -20.11 -4.76 18.48
N PHE A 413 -20.86 -5.41 19.36
CA PHE A 413 -21.93 -6.32 18.92
C PHE A 413 -23.06 -5.59 18.17
N ARG A 414 -23.41 -4.36 18.54
CA ARG A 414 -24.38 -3.55 17.80
C ARG A 414 -23.88 -3.23 16.39
N GLY A 415 -22.62 -2.83 16.25
CA GLY A 415 -22.00 -2.57 14.95
C GLY A 415 -21.92 -3.86 14.11
N PHE A 416 -21.41 -4.93 14.71
CA PHE A 416 -21.23 -6.20 14.02
C PHE A 416 -22.56 -6.83 13.57
N GLU A 417 -23.63 -6.67 14.36
CA GLU A 417 -24.98 -7.10 13.95
C GLU A 417 -25.48 -6.33 12.71
N ARG A 418 -25.28 -5.01 12.68
CA ARG A 418 -25.66 -4.18 11.52
C ARG A 418 -24.90 -4.60 10.27
N LEU A 419 -23.59 -4.82 10.40
CA LEU A 419 -22.74 -5.28 9.31
C LEU A 419 -23.18 -6.67 8.81
N PHE A 420 -23.42 -7.62 9.72
CA PHE A 420 -23.86 -8.97 9.40
C PHE A 420 -25.21 -8.96 8.66
N LYS A 421 -26.18 -8.17 9.15
CA LYS A 421 -27.49 -8.02 8.50
C LYS A 421 -27.37 -7.40 7.11
N ALA A 422 -26.50 -6.39 6.95
CA ALA A 422 -26.30 -5.71 5.66
C ALA A 422 -25.55 -6.58 4.63
N ALA A 423 -24.66 -7.46 5.07
CA ALA A 423 -23.89 -8.36 4.20
C ALA A 423 -24.72 -9.52 3.63
N ARG A 424 -25.93 -9.78 4.16
CA ARG A 424 -26.76 -10.92 3.78
C ARG A 424 -27.75 -10.58 2.66
N PRO A 425 -27.36 -10.80 1.38
CA PRO A 425 -28.33 -11.32 0.42
C PRO A 425 -27.77 -12.45 -0.46
N GLY A 426 -28.31 -13.67 -0.26
CA GLY A 426 -28.22 -14.79 -1.22
C GLY A 426 -27.63 -16.09 -0.66
N CYS A 427 -28.35 -17.20 -0.83
CA CYS A 427 -27.80 -18.55 -0.68
C CYS A 427 -26.73 -18.77 -1.75
N ARG A 428 -25.51 -19.07 -1.33
CA ARG A 428 -24.35 -19.30 -2.21
C ARG A 428 -23.69 -20.62 -1.85
N PRO A 429 -22.83 -21.17 -2.75
CA PRO A 429 -22.26 -22.48 -2.54
C PRO A 429 -21.56 -22.61 -1.17
N PRO A 430 -21.64 -23.82 -0.57
CA PRO A 430 -20.99 -24.13 0.69
C PRO A 430 -19.50 -23.78 0.67
N GLY A 431 -18.95 -23.32 1.80
CA GLY A 431 -17.54 -22.94 1.92
C GLY A 431 -17.20 -21.51 1.50
N SER A 432 -18.17 -20.72 1.02
CA SER A 432 -17.98 -19.27 0.87
C SER A 432 -18.34 -18.51 2.15
N GLY A 433 -17.62 -17.43 2.41
CA GLY A 433 -17.82 -16.65 3.62
C GLY A 433 -17.17 -15.28 3.54
N PHE A 434 -17.04 -14.68 4.70
CA PHE A 434 -16.64 -13.30 4.85
C PHE A 434 -15.41 -13.15 5.70
N VAL A 435 -14.54 -12.23 5.28
CA VAL A 435 -13.34 -11.81 5.98
C VAL A 435 -13.65 -10.55 6.78
N PHE A 436 -13.38 -10.62 8.09
CA PHE A 436 -13.63 -9.59 9.07
C PHE A 436 -12.34 -9.22 9.82
N ALA A 437 -11.88 -7.99 9.62
CA ALA A 437 -10.73 -7.44 10.34
C ALA A 437 -10.88 -5.92 10.51
N PRO A 438 -11.78 -5.46 11.41
CA PRO A 438 -12.11 -4.04 11.55
C PRO A 438 -10.94 -3.20 12.04
N HIS A 439 -9.96 -3.83 12.67
CA HIS A 439 -8.75 -3.20 13.16
C HIS A 439 -7.69 -3.01 12.07
N ILE A 440 -7.90 -3.56 10.86
CA ILE A 440 -7.00 -3.38 9.72
C ILE A 440 -7.47 -2.21 8.86
N ARG A 441 -6.69 -1.13 8.79
CA ARG A 441 -7.08 0.06 7.99
C ARG A 441 -7.25 -0.21 6.50
N PHE A 442 -6.49 -1.17 5.96
CA PHE A 442 -6.53 -1.54 4.55
C PHE A 442 -7.71 -2.45 4.19
N LEU A 443 -8.44 -2.93 5.20
CA LEU A 443 -9.68 -3.66 5.05
C LEU A 443 -10.82 -2.71 5.40
N PRO A 444 -11.33 -1.89 4.46
CA PRO A 444 -12.29 -0.84 4.80
C PRO A 444 -13.68 -1.37 5.17
N GLY A 445 -13.97 -2.64 4.89
CA GLY A 445 -15.24 -3.28 5.18
C GLY A 445 -15.13 -4.81 5.07
N LEU A 446 -16.28 -5.47 5.13
CA LEU A 446 -16.35 -6.92 5.00
C LEU A 446 -15.97 -7.33 3.57
N LEU A 447 -14.98 -8.21 3.44
CA LEU A 447 -14.60 -8.80 2.15
C LEU A 447 -15.14 -10.21 2.02
N ARG A 448 -15.24 -10.70 0.78
CA ARG A 448 -15.68 -12.05 0.47
C ARG A 448 -14.55 -12.84 -0.18
N ASP A 449 -14.34 -14.08 0.26
CA ASP A 449 -13.17 -14.90 -0.11
C ASP A 449 -13.11 -15.27 -1.61
N GLN A 450 -14.24 -15.60 -2.23
CA GLN A 450 -14.28 -16.13 -3.61
C GLN A 450 -14.63 -15.09 -4.70
N GLU A 451 -14.49 -13.79 -4.44
CA GLU A 451 -14.63 -12.80 -5.51
C GLU A 451 -13.33 -12.67 -6.30
N ALA A 452 -13.01 -13.72 -7.09
CA ALA A 452 -12.09 -13.55 -8.19
C ALA A 452 -12.57 -12.37 -9.04
N PRO A 453 -11.68 -11.45 -9.49
CA PRO A 453 -12.07 -10.32 -10.32
C PRO A 453 -12.61 -10.85 -11.65
N ARG A 454 -13.93 -11.11 -11.70
CA ARG A 454 -14.62 -11.60 -12.89
C ARG A 454 -14.62 -10.49 -13.92
N GLY A 455 -13.71 -10.60 -14.90
CA GLY A 455 -13.81 -10.04 -16.25
C GLY A 455 -13.96 -8.52 -16.41
N THR A 456 -14.04 -7.76 -15.32
CA THR A 456 -14.17 -6.31 -15.32
C THR A 456 -12.92 -5.75 -14.67
N GLY A 457 -12.21 -4.84 -15.34
CA GLY A 457 -10.87 -4.35 -14.99
C GLY A 457 -10.72 -3.61 -13.64
N SER A 458 -11.60 -3.85 -12.67
CA SER A 458 -11.45 -3.46 -11.27
C SER A 458 -10.74 -4.58 -10.51
N ALA A 459 -9.46 -4.36 -10.21
CA ALA A 459 -8.65 -5.24 -9.37
C ALA A 459 -8.94 -5.11 -7.86
N LEU A 460 -9.97 -4.34 -7.47
CA LEU A 460 -10.30 -4.09 -6.07
C LEU A 460 -11.42 -5.05 -5.61
N PRO A 461 -11.26 -5.69 -4.43
CA PRO A 461 -12.30 -6.53 -3.87
C PRO A 461 -13.55 -5.70 -3.56
N ARG A 462 -14.73 -6.23 -3.89
CA ARG A 462 -15.99 -5.55 -3.62
C ARG A 462 -16.30 -5.61 -2.13
N LEU A 463 -16.65 -4.48 -1.55
CA LEU A 463 -17.07 -4.40 -0.15
C LEU A 463 -18.52 -4.89 -0.01
N HIS A 464 -18.76 -5.75 0.97
CA HIS A 464 -20.09 -6.25 1.29
C HIS A 464 -20.64 -5.52 2.52
N GLY A 465 -21.69 -4.71 2.29
CA GLY A 465 -22.28 -3.88 3.33
C GLY A 465 -21.53 -2.55 3.57
N PRO A 466 -21.87 -1.83 4.64
CA PRO A 466 -21.26 -0.55 4.98
C PRO A 466 -19.79 -0.70 5.41
N ALA A 467 -18.98 0.32 5.13
CA ALA A 467 -17.59 0.37 5.57
C ALA A 467 -17.48 0.38 7.11
N TYR A 468 -16.41 -0.19 7.67
CA TYR A 468 -16.23 -0.31 9.12
C TYR A 468 -16.29 1.03 9.85
N VAL A 469 -15.76 2.09 9.24
CA VAL A 469 -15.79 3.45 9.82
C VAL A 469 -17.20 4.02 10.00
N THR A 470 -18.19 3.49 9.26
CA THR A 470 -19.59 3.90 9.38
C THR A 470 -20.37 3.07 10.40
N VAL A 471 -19.84 1.89 10.75
CA VAL A 471 -20.50 0.91 11.62
C VAL A 471 -19.93 0.93 13.03
N PHE A 472 -18.61 1.05 13.13
CA PHE A 472 -17.85 1.04 14.37
C PHE A 472 -17.24 2.42 14.58
N ASP A 473 -17.43 2.99 15.75
CA ASP A 473 -16.63 4.13 16.19
C ASP A 473 -15.15 3.72 16.30
N ALA A 474 -14.26 4.70 16.21
CA ALA A 474 -12.83 4.41 16.15
C ALA A 474 -12.30 3.75 17.43
N ARG A 475 -12.87 4.08 18.60
CA ARG A 475 -12.48 3.47 19.87
C ARG A 475 -12.90 2.01 19.94
N SER A 476 -14.12 1.67 19.51
CA SER A 476 -14.56 0.26 19.38
C SER A 476 -13.67 -0.54 18.43
N ARG A 477 -13.19 0.07 17.33
CA ARG A 477 -12.24 -0.59 16.40
C ARG A 477 -10.89 -0.86 17.05
N ARG A 478 -10.36 0.09 17.83
CA ARG A 478 -9.12 -0.09 18.60
C ARG A 478 -9.29 -1.12 19.72
N TYR A 479 -10.45 -1.12 20.38
CA TYR A 479 -10.77 -2.10 21.41
C TYR A 479 -10.74 -3.52 20.85
N ILE A 480 -11.53 -3.79 19.80
CA ILE A 480 -11.53 -5.12 19.18
C ILE A 480 -10.18 -5.46 18.56
N GLY A 481 -9.46 -4.48 18.02
CA GLY A 481 -8.10 -4.67 17.53
C GLY A 481 -7.12 -5.08 18.62
N SER A 482 -7.25 -4.51 19.82
CA SER A 482 -6.44 -4.88 20.99
C SER A 482 -6.79 -6.30 21.44
N VAL A 483 -8.08 -6.63 21.54
CA VAL A 483 -8.56 -7.98 21.89
C VAL A 483 -8.01 -9.04 20.93
N LEU A 484 -8.19 -8.82 19.62
CA LEU A 484 -7.74 -9.79 18.61
C LEU A 484 -6.22 -9.91 18.60
N ARG A 485 -5.49 -8.79 18.70
CA ARG A 485 -4.02 -8.80 18.73
C ARG A 485 -3.47 -9.56 19.93
N ASP A 486 -4.00 -9.30 21.13
CA ASP A 486 -3.56 -9.92 22.38
C ASP A 486 -3.84 -11.43 22.38
N LEU A 487 -4.94 -11.85 21.73
CA LEU A 487 -5.31 -13.25 21.54
C LEU A 487 -4.62 -13.94 20.36
N GLU A 488 -3.72 -13.22 19.69
CA GLU A 488 -3.05 -13.69 18.51
C GLU A 488 -3.91 -13.99 17.28
N VAL A 489 -5.04 -13.29 17.13
CA VAL A 489 -5.91 -13.38 15.96
C VAL A 489 -5.73 -12.12 15.10
N ASP A 490 -5.43 -12.33 13.83
CA ASP A 490 -5.18 -11.26 12.87
C ASP A 490 -6.42 -11.00 12.01
N VAL A 491 -7.11 -12.06 11.61
CA VAL A 491 -8.27 -12.01 10.73
C VAL A 491 -9.33 -12.97 11.25
N VAL A 492 -10.60 -12.61 11.13
CA VAL A 492 -11.71 -13.53 11.41
C VAL A 492 -12.40 -13.85 10.11
N PHE A 493 -12.51 -15.13 9.77
CA PHE A 493 -13.34 -15.60 8.67
C PHE A 493 -14.61 -16.24 9.24
N PHE A 494 -15.76 -15.99 8.62
CA PHE A 494 -16.98 -16.73 8.95
C PHE A 494 -17.76 -17.13 7.71
N GLU A 495 -18.20 -18.39 7.67
CA GLU A 495 -18.99 -18.94 6.58
C GLU A 495 -20.41 -18.34 6.52
N ASP A 496 -20.98 -18.21 5.32
CA ASP A 496 -22.34 -17.68 5.09
C ASP A 496 -23.44 -18.39 5.91
N ALA A 497 -23.24 -19.68 6.17
CA ALA A 497 -24.17 -20.53 6.91
C ALA A 497 -24.13 -20.30 8.43
N VAL A 498 -23.12 -19.58 8.95
CA VAL A 498 -23.01 -19.24 10.38
C VAL A 498 -24.07 -18.19 10.72
N SER A 499 -24.89 -18.47 11.74
CA SER A 499 -25.92 -17.53 12.17
C SER A 499 -25.33 -16.44 13.08
N TRP A 500 -26.06 -15.33 13.22
CA TRP A 500 -25.68 -14.26 14.16
C TRP A 500 -25.56 -14.76 15.60
N ALA A 501 -26.43 -15.69 16.01
CA ALA A 501 -26.37 -16.28 17.35
C ALA A 501 -25.10 -17.12 17.55
N ASP A 502 -24.65 -17.81 16.50
CA ASP A 502 -23.41 -18.59 16.53
C ASP A 502 -22.20 -17.66 16.63
N LEU A 503 -22.14 -16.58 15.84
CA LEU A 503 -21.08 -15.57 15.94
C LEU A 503 -21.02 -14.93 17.32
N LYS A 504 -22.18 -14.58 17.91
CA LYS A 504 -22.25 -14.06 19.27
C LYS A 504 -21.63 -15.02 20.29
N ARG A 505 -21.92 -16.33 20.18
CA ARG A 505 -21.35 -17.36 21.06
C ARG A 505 -19.84 -17.46 20.91
N VAL A 506 -19.33 -17.52 19.66
CA VAL A 506 -17.89 -17.58 19.40
C VAL A 506 -17.17 -16.34 19.95
N PHE A 507 -17.66 -15.13 19.67
CA PHE A 507 -17.06 -13.92 20.23
C PHE A 507 -17.21 -13.82 21.75
N GLY A 508 -18.24 -14.44 22.35
CA GLY A 508 -18.33 -14.60 23.79
C GLY A 508 -17.12 -15.32 24.38
N VAL A 509 -16.77 -16.47 23.79
CA VAL A 509 -15.55 -17.23 24.17
C VAL A 509 -14.28 -16.43 23.92
N VAL A 510 -14.17 -15.73 22.77
CA VAL A 510 -13.02 -14.85 22.49
C VAL A 510 -12.86 -13.80 23.60
N PHE A 511 -13.95 -13.13 23.99
CA PHE A 511 -13.91 -12.13 25.06
C PHE A 511 -13.59 -12.72 26.43
N GLU A 512 -14.08 -13.92 26.73
CA GLU A 512 -13.74 -14.63 27.97
C GLU A 512 -12.24 -14.96 28.01
N CYS A 513 -11.68 -15.47 26.91
CA CYS A 513 -10.24 -15.77 26.83
C CYS A 513 -9.39 -14.52 27.00
N TYR A 514 -9.85 -13.39 26.44
CA TYR A 514 -9.21 -12.10 26.64
C TYR A 514 -9.22 -11.66 28.11
N ASP A 515 -10.37 -11.74 28.79
CA ASP A 515 -10.51 -11.38 30.21
C ASP A 515 -9.61 -12.24 31.11
N GLN A 516 -9.50 -13.53 30.79
CA GLN A 516 -8.68 -14.49 31.52
C GLN A 516 -7.21 -14.44 31.11
N ARG A 517 -6.81 -13.52 30.21
CA ARG A 517 -5.46 -13.38 29.64
C ARG A 517 -4.91 -14.70 29.08
N ARG A 518 -5.79 -15.52 28.50
CA ARG A 518 -5.42 -16.78 27.86
C ARG A 518 -4.92 -16.50 26.44
N THR A 519 -3.62 -16.26 26.33
CA THR A 519 -2.92 -15.99 25.07
C THR A 519 -1.82 -17.03 24.83
N PRO A 520 -1.64 -17.54 23.60
CA PRO A 520 -2.49 -17.32 22.42
C PRO A 520 -3.85 -17.99 22.49
N LEU A 521 -4.79 -17.59 21.62
CA LEU A 521 -6.11 -18.25 21.49
C LEU A 521 -5.96 -19.74 21.12
N ASP A 522 -6.64 -20.67 21.78
CA ASP A 522 -6.55 -22.11 21.49
C ASP A 522 -7.87 -22.63 20.89
N PRO A 523 -7.85 -23.41 19.78
CA PRO A 523 -9.07 -23.99 19.22
C PRO A 523 -9.87 -24.85 20.21
N ARG A 524 -9.21 -25.46 21.19
CA ARG A 524 -9.84 -26.30 22.22
C ARG A 524 -10.85 -25.55 23.07
N TRP A 525 -10.73 -24.22 23.21
CA TRP A 525 -11.67 -23.43 23.99
C TRP A 525 -13.03 -23.23 23.31
N PHE A 526 -13.13 -23.58 22.02
CA PHE A 526 -14.38 -23.56 21.27
C PHE A 526 -15.06 -24.93 21.23
N GLN A 527 -14.48 -25.96 21.86
CA GLN A 527 -15.10 -27.29 21.95
C GLN A 527 -16.42 -27.19 22.72
N GLY A 528 -17.44 -27.89 22.22
CA GLY A 528 -18.79 -27.87 22.79
C GLY A 528 -19.69 -26.73 22.33
N LEU A 529 -19.21 -25.81 21.48
CA LEU A 529 -20.09 -24.84 20.83
C LEU A 529 -21.00 -25.56 19.82
N PRO A 530 -22.34 -25.52 20.00
CA PRO A 530 -23.22 -26.25 19.11
C PRO A 530 -23.27 -25.59 17.73
N ARG A 531 -23.29 -26.42 16.69
CA ARG A 531 -23.55 -26.04 15.28
C ARG A 531 -22.44 -25.25 14.58
N VAL A 532 -21.30 -25.04 15.23
CA VAL A 532 -20.14 -24.34 14.63
C VAL A 532 -18.85 -25.05 14.94
N ARG A 533 -17.97 -25.08 13.94
CA ARG A 533 -16.59 -25.54 14.07
C ARG A 533 -15.68 -24.32 13.97
N VAL A 534 -14.81 -24.15 14.96
CA VAL A 534 -13.86 -23.03 15.00
C VAL A 534 -12.46 -23.59 14.83
N LEU A 535 -11.73 -23.06 13.85
CA LEU A 535 -10.36 -23.44 13.53
C LEU A 535 -9.47 -22.21 13.63
N LEU A 536 -8.22 -22.41 14.05
CA LEU A 536 -7.18 -21.40 13.92
C LEU A 536 -6.23 -21.83 12.82
N GLN A 537 -6.30 -21.13 11.70
CA GLN A 537 -5.42 -21.34 10.57
C GLN A 537 -4.33 -20.28 10.60
N ALA A 538 -3.10 -20.70 10.84
CA ALA A 538 -1.95 -19.87 10.51
C ALA A 538 -1.69 -20.08 9.03
N GLU A 539 -1.98 -19.08 8.18
CA GLU A 539 -1.67 -19.20 6.77
C GLU A 539 -0.15 -19.17 6.60
N PRO A 540 0.49 -20.27 6.13
CA PRO A 540 1.86 -20.17 5.67
C PRO A 540 1.90 -19.17 4.51
N ALA A 541 2.98 -18.41 4.41
CA ALA A 541 3.21 -17.52 3.27
C ALA A 541 3.41 -18.31 1.96
N GLU A 542 2.34 -18.89 1.42
CA GLU A 542 2.30 -19.52 0.10
C GLU A 542 2.12 -18.42 -0.96
N LEU A 543 3.20 -17.73 -1.26
CA LEU A 543 3.32 -16.90 -2.46
C LEU A 543 3.82 -17.79 -3.60
N ASP A 544 2.89 -18.23 -4.45
CA ASP A 544 3.06 -19.15 -5.58
C ASP A 544 3.76 -20.46 -5.24
N ARG A 545 2.97 -21.53 -5.09
CA ARG A 545 3.46 -22.86 -5.46
C ARG A 545 3.76 -22.80 -6.96
N ASP A 546 5.02 -22.66 -7.34
CA ASP A 546 5.44 -23.22 -8.62
C ASP A 546 5.01 -24.70 -8.56
N GLU A 547 4.18 -25.15 -9.52
CA GLU A 547 3.53 -26.47 -9.56
C GLU A 547 4.50 -27.68 -9.54
N SER A 548 5.79 -27.45 -9.27
CA SER A 548 6.88 -28.42 -9.40
C SER A 548 7.77 -28.58 -8.16
N GLY A 549 7.54 -27.86 -7.05
CA GLY A 549 8.41 -27.92 -5.86
C GLY A 549 7.66 -28.10 -4.55
N ALA A 550 7.78 -29.29 -3.94
CA ALA A 550 7.36 -29.50 -2.55
C ALA A 550 8.18 -28.60 -1.61
N PRO A 551 7.56 -28.00 -0.58
CA PRO A 551 8.29 -27.18 0.39
C PRO A 551 9.34 -28.03 1.13
N SER A 552 10.55 -27.49 1.28
CA SER A 552 11.55 -28.07 2.19
C SER A 552 11.00 -27.97 3.63
N PRO A 553 10.95 -29.07 4.40
CA PRO A 553 10.28 -29.14 5.71
C PRO A 553 10.98 -28.37 6.85
N THR A 554 12.03 -27.59 6.57
CA THR A 554 12.92 -27.01 7.60
C THR A 554 12.83 -25.51 7.79
N ASP A 555 12.17 -24.75 6.90
CA ASP A 555 12.01 -23.31 7.09
C ASP A 555 10.57 -22.97 7.51
N PRO A 556 10.33 -22.52 8.75
CA PRO A 556 9.01 -22.04 9.15
C PRO A 556 8.67 -20.80 8.32
N ALA A 557 7.75 -20.97 7.36
CA ALA A 557 7.21 -19.83 6.63
C ALA A 557 6.57 -18.86 7.65
N PRO A 558 6.76 -17.53 7.51
CA PRO A 558 6.06 -16.60 8.34
C PRO A 558 4.55 -16.81 8.17
N ALA A 559 3.85 -16.98 9.29
CA ALA A 559 2.40 -16.94 9.28
C ALA A 559 2.00 -15.52 8.83
N LEU A 560 1.44 -15.40 7.63
CA LEU A 560 1.06 -14.08 7.08
C LEU A 560 -0.03 -13.43 7.93
N ALA A 561 -0.98 -14.26 8.32
CA ALA A 561 -2.04 -13.95 9.25
C ALA A 561 -2.44 -15.21 9.99
N ARG A 562 -2.79 -15.06 11.27
CA ARG A 562 -3.52 -16.07 12.02
C ARG A 562 -5.01 -15.80 11.93
N THR A 563 -5.70 -16.66 11.21
CA THR A 563 -7.12 -16.53 10.89
C THR A 563 -7.97 -17.39 11.83
N LEU A 564 -8.92 -16.77 12.52
CA LEU A 564 -9.99 -17.47 13.24
C LEU A 564 -11.09 -17.81 12.23
N VAL A 565 -11.15 -19.08 11.83
CA VAL A 565 -12.09 -19.59 10.83
C VAL A 565 -13.30 -20.17 11.54
N ILE A 566 -14.47 -19.57 11.33
CA ILE A 566 -15.74 -19.97 11.91
C ILE A 566 -16.59 -20.63 10.82
N LEU A 567 -16.75 -21.93 10.91
CA LEU A 567 -17.48 -22.75 9.94
C LEU A 567 -18.79 -23.24 10.53
N ARG A 568 -19.77 -23.50 9.67
CA ARG A 568 -20.97 -24.21 10.05
C ARG A 568 -20.62 -25.68 10.26
N ASP A 569 -20.94 -26.21 11.43
CA ASP A 569 -20.83 -27.65 11.67
C ASP A 569 -21.97 -28.38 10.93
N ARG A 570 -21.59 -29.35 10.10
CA ARG A 570 -22.50 -30.16 9.28
C ARG A 570 -22.63 -31.60 9.78
N GLY A 571 -21.94 -31.96 10.86
CA GLY A 571 -21.96 -33.33 11.40
C GLY A 571 -21.25 -34.36 10.51
N GLU A 572 -20.47 -33.92 9.52
CA GLU A 572 -19.52 -34.79 8.83
C GLU A 572 -18.35 -35.06 9.79
N GLY A 573 -18.17 -36.34 10.14
CA GLY A 573 -17.42 -36.80 11.31
C GLY A 573 -16.01 -36.24 11.47
N ASP A 574 -15.56 -36.25 12.74
CA ASP A 574 -14.20 -35.94 13.17
C ASP A 574 -13.18 -36.56 12.21
N VAL A 575 -12.55 -35.73 11.38
CA VAL A 575 -11.21 -36.04 10.90
C VAL A 575 -10.34 -35.90 12.14
N ASP A 576 -9.89 -37.02 12.69
CA ASP A 576 -8.97 -37.15 13.81
C ASP A 576 -7.88 -36.08 13.73
N VAL A 577 -8.04 -35.03 14.51
CA VAL A 577 -6.93 -34.16 14.89
C VAL A 577 -6.40 -34.78 16.16
N ASP A 578 -5.39 -35.63 16.01
CA ASP A 578 -4.70 -36.39 17.06
C ASP A 578 -4.91 -35.81 18.47
N ALA A 579 -5.85 -36.39 19.22
CA ALA A 579 -6.03 -36.07 20.61
C ALA A 579 -4.77 -36.50 21.38
N PRO A 580 -4.19 -35.64 22.24
CA PRO A 580 -3.06 -36.04 23.05
C PRO A 580 -3.50 -37.16 24.02
N THR A 581 -2.64 -38.16 24.13
CA THR A 581 -2.77 -39.40 24.90
C THR A 581 -3.43 -39.20 26.28
N PRO A 582 -4.39 -40.06 26.68
CA PRO A 582 -5.17 -39.87 27.89
C PRO A 582 -4.30 -40.07 29.14
N GLY A 583 -3.99 -38.98 29.84
CA GLY A 583 -3.23 -39.03 31.09
C GLY A 583 -3.31 -37.81 32.01
N SER A 584 -4.02 -36.73 31.64
CA SER A 584 -4.17 -35.57 32.54
C SER A 584 -5.64 -35.28 32.85
N ARG A 585 -6.08 -35.75 34.02
CA ARG A 585 -7.32 -35.28 34.66
C ARG A 585 -7.14 -33.79 34.99
N ARG A 586 -7.70 -32.90 34.18
CA ARG A 586 -7.99 -31.53 34.59
C ARG A 586 -9.49 -31.28 34.47
N ARG A 587 -10.08 -30.94 35.62
CA ARG A 587 -11.51 -30.67 35.82
C ARG A 587 -12.01 -29.63 34.82
N THR A 588 -13.00 -30.02 34.03
CA THR A 588 -13.93 -29.13 33.32
C THR A 588 -14.64 -28.24 34.35
N PRO A 589 -14.65 -26.90 34.23
CA PRO A 589 -15.56 -26.09 35.02
C PRO A 589 -16.97 -26.24 34.46
N ALA A 590 -17.93 -26.41 35.37
CA ALA A 590 -19.37 -26.50 35.10
C ALA A 590 -19.92 -25.19 34.48
N PRO A 591 -21.04 -25.27 33.75
CA PRO A 591 -21.66 -24.09 33.14
C PRO A 591 -22.32 -23.21 34.21
N ASN A 592 -21.85 -21.97 34.37
CA ASN A 592 -22.59 -20.95 35.10
C ASN A 592 -23.54 -20.24 34.13
N LEU A 593 -24.83 -20.52 34.28
CA LEU A 593 -25.93 -19.70 33.80
C LEU A 593 -26.10 -18.49 34.74
N ALA A 594 -25.84 -17.27 34.24
CA ALA A 594 -26.48 -16.00 34.62
C ALA A 594 -26.05 -14.86 33.68
#